data_AF-A0A4R0EN59-F1
#
_entry.id   AF-A0A4R0EN59-F1
#
_cell.length_a   1.000
_cell.length_b   1.000
_cell.length_c   1.000
_cell.angle_alpha   90.00
_cell.angle_beta   90.00
_cell.angle_gamma   90.00
#
_symmetry.space_group_name_H-M   'P 1'
#
loop_
_entity.id
_entity.type
_entity.pdbx_description
1 polymer ?
#
loop_
_entity_poly.entity_id
_entity_poly.type
_entity_poly.pdbx_seq_one_letter_code
_entity_poly.pdbx_strand_id
1 'polypeptide(L)'
;MASIKVIEKIIKPKENLKRATLPAFICNGSYFLTDLTIYEDGDIDCWGIVSFEEFLQKVEQGWVTVELPESDNLEISIHDLGEVSPGYTYQNYKSNADLIAEVQDILNELNGLPDSSKLCRAAWENYQLEPTEEKCLALRQAYEAIPRHKRRYVLNDQDRKDYPIRRVIYPDDDYSFGELIFASEYSEAIQQSVAELNDQVINSMSQENDMANTLQQSINEVVSIKKQYEDEIKDFINQKLNEFQQRVNLPINYLESDIDTEQEDEKYSTTVSDFKIQILLEL
;
A
#
# COMPACT_ATOMS: atom_id res chain seq x y z
N MET A 1 -20.32 -69.77 26.85
CA MET A 1 -19.61 -70.11 25.61
C MET A 1 -19.99 -69.11 24.54
N ALA A 2 -19.11 -68.14 24.26
CA ALA A 2 -19.05 -67.42 22.99
C ALA A 2 -17.69 -66.71 22.98
N SER A 3 -16.65 -67.42 22.54
CA SER A 3 -15.32 -66.85 22.34
C SER A 3 -15.39 -65.89 21.16
N ILE A 4 -15.22 -64.61 21.43
CA ILE A 4 -14.99 -63.57 20.43
C ILE A 4 -13.62 -63.86 19.82
N LYS A 5 -13.60 -64.36 18.58
CA LYS A 5 -12.38 -64.44 17.78
C LYS A 5 -11.97 -63.01 17.42
N VAL A 6 -11.02 -62.47 18.17
CA VAL A 6 -10.22 -61.32 17.73
C VAL A 6 -9.44 -61.80 16.52
N ILE A 7 -9.82 -61.32 15.33
CA ILE A 7 -9.03 -61.50 14.12
C ILE A 7 -7.89 -60.49 14.23
N GLU A 8 -6.76 -60.91 14.78
CA GLU A 8 -5.50 -60.19 14.64
C GLU A 8 -5.15 -60.16 13.15
N LYS A 9 -5.48 -59.06 12.48
CA LYS A 9 -4.96 -58.75 11.15
C LYS A 9 -3.46 -58.56 11.35
N ILE A 10 -2.67 -59.58 11.01
CA ILE A 10 -1.20 -59.54 11.07
C ILE A 10 -0.76 -58.31 10.26
N ILE A 11 -0.37 -57.25 10.96
CA ILE A 11 0.17 -56.02 10.36
C ILE A 11 1.54 -56.40 9.80
N LYS A 12 1.61 -56.59 8.48
CA LYS A 12 2.92 -56.66 7.82
C LYS A 12 3.56 -55.28 7.91
N PRO A 13 4.85 -55.16 8.26
CA PRO A 13 5.52 -53.88 8.26
C PRO A 13 5.53 -53.31 6.83
N LYS A 14 4.91 -52.15 6.66
CA LYS A 14 4.78 -51.42 5.38
C LYS A 14 6.07 -50.63 5.06
N GLU A 15 7.22 -51.30 5.10
CA GLU A 15 8.54 -50.65 5.06
C GLU A 15 8.85 -49.93 3.73
N ASN A 16 8.25 -50.39 2.63
CA ASN A 16 8.56 -49.88 1.29
C ASN A 16 7.59 -48.80 0.78
N LEU A 17 6.55 -48.46 1.56
CA LEU A 17 5.58 -47.45 1.17
C LEU A 17 6.05 -46.08 1.65
N LYS A 18 5.87 -45.05 0.81
CA LYS A 18 6.00 -43.67 1.28
C LYS A 18 4.93 -43.40 2.33
N ARG A 19 5.30 -42.60 3.32
CA ARG A 19 4.43 -42.22 4.43
C ARG A 19 4.74 -40.82 4.90
N ALA A 20 3.74 -40.20 5.51
CA ALA A 20 3.89 -38.97 6.27
C ALA A 20 3.23 -39.13 7.64
N THR A 21 3.64 -38.30 8.59
CA THR A 21 3.07 -38.29 9.94
C THR A 21 2.32 -37.00 10.21
N LEU A 22 1.25 -37.08 11.00
CA LEU A 22 0.44 -35.94 11.38
C LEU A 22 0.03 -36.07 12.85
N PRO A 23 0.33 -35.09 13.72
CA PRO A 23 -0.05 -35.17 15.13
C PRO A 23 -1.57 -35.05 15.29
N ALA A 24 -2.14 -35.89 16.16
CA ALA A 24 -3.52 -35.86 16.59
C ALA A 24 -3.66 -36.46 18.01
N PHE A 25 -4.86 -36.36 18.58
CA PHE A 25 -5.20 -37.03 19.82
C PHE A 25 -6.00 -38.30 19.56
N ILE A 26 -5.65 -39.38 20.26
CA ILE A 26 -6.49 -40.58 20.37
C ILE A 26 -7.25 -40.53 21.68
N CYS A 27 -8.58 -40.66 21.62
CA CYS A 27 -9.45 -40.73 22.79
C CYS A 27 -9.71 -42.20 23.15
N ASN A 28 -9.04 -42.68 24.19
CA ASN A 28 -9.20 -44.03 24.71
C ASN A 28 -9.31 -43.98 26.24
N GLY A 29 -10.44 -43.48 26.75
CA GLY A 29 -10.65 -43.18 28.16
C GLY A 29 -10.00 -41.86 28.61
N SER A 30 -8.79 -41.58 28.13
CA SER A 30 -8.11 -40.28 28.22
C SER A 30 -7.60 -39.86 26.82
N TYR A 31 -7.00 -38.68 26.70
CA TYR A 31 -6.45 -38.17 25.43
C TYR A 31 -4.96 -38.41 25.31
N PHE A 32 -4.53 -39.05 24.23
CA PHE A 32 -3.12 -39.36 23.97
C PHE A 32 -2.64 -38.58 22.75
N LEU A 33 -1.68 -37.67 22.92
CA LEU A 33 -1.02 -37.03 21.79
C LEU A 33 -0.12 -38.05 21.09
N THR A 34 -0.39 -38.28 19.80
CA THR A 34 0.33 -39.27 19.00
C THR A 34 0.41 -38.84 17.54
N ASP A 35 1.34 -39.45 16.81
CA ASP A 35 1.49 -39.22 15.38
C ASP A 35 0.69 -40.26 14.59
N LEU A 36 -0.30 -39.79 13.84
CA LEU A 36 -0.96 -40.59 12.82
C LEU A 36 0.03 -40.87 11.71
N THR A 37 0.07 -42.10 11.19
CA THR A 37 0.89 -42.43 10.02
C THR A 37 0.00 -42.64 8.80
N ILE A 38 0.15 -41.81 7.78
CA ILE A 38 -0.59 -41.89 6.52
C ILE A 38 0.31 -42.55 5.48
N TYR A 39 -0.17 -43.63 4.87
CA TYR A 39 0.55 -44.37 3.83
C TYR A 39 0.05 -43.98 2.43
N GLU A 40 0.92 -44.08 1.42
CA GLU A 40 0.59 -43.73 0.03
C GLU A 40 -0.59 -44.54 -0.56
N ASP A 41 -0.85 -45.73 -0.02
CA ASP A 41 -1.93 -46.62 -0.46
C ASP A 41 -3.30 -46.30 0.16
N GLY A 42 -3.41 -45.23 0.97
CA GLY A 42 -4.66 -44.77 1.56
C GLY A 42 -4.95 -45.31 2.96
N ASP A 43 -4.10 -46.20 3.47
CA ASP A 43 -4.21 -46.68 4.85
C ASP A 43 -3.65 -45.66 5.83
N ILE A 44 -4.25 -45.60 7.02
CA ILE A 44 -3.89 -44.68 8.10
C ILE A 44 -3.72 -45.49 9.37
N ASP A 45 -2.59 -45.33 10.04
CA ASP A 45 -2.37 -45.88 11.39
C ASP A 45 -2.76 -44.85 12.45
N CYS A 46 -3.80 -45.17 13.21
CA CYS A 46 -4.32 -44.37 14.32
C CYS A 46 -4.56 -45.28 15.54
N TRP A 47 -3.49 -45.97 15.98
CA TRP A 47 -3.52 -47.12 16.89
C TRP A 47 -4.23 -48.31 16.26
N GLY A 48 -3.78 -48.66 15.07
CA GLY A 48 -4.36 -49.69 14.22
C GLY A 48 -4.57 -49.15 12.81
N ILE A 49 -4.21 -49.97 11.82
CA ILE A 49 -4.32 -49.63 10.41
C ILE A 49 -5.78 -49.69 9.98
N VAL A 50 -6.29 -48.57 9.48
CA VAL A 50 -7.64 -48.40 8.95
C VAL A 50 -7.59 -47.75 7.57
N SER A 51 -8.64 -47.95 6.78
CA SER A 51 -8.85 -47.22 5.53
C SER A 51 -9.24 -45.75 5.79
N PHE A 52 -9.19 -44.90 4.76
CA PHE A 52 -9.65 -43.52 4.86
C PHE A 52 -11.12 -43.41 5.32
N GLU A 53 -12.02 -44.25 4.80
CA GLU A 53 -13.44 -44.24 5.21
C GLU A 53 -13.62 -44.60 6.69
N GLU A 54 -12.91 -45.61 7.18
CA GLU A 54 -12.90 -46.00 8.58
C GLU A 54 -12.26 -44.92 9.48
N PHE A 55 -11.25 -44.22 8.97
CA PHE A 55 -10.66 -43.06 9.64
C PHE A 55 -11.70 -41.94 9.82
N LEU A 56 -12.49 -41.61 8.79
CA LEU A 56 -13.57 -40.62 8.90
C LEU A 56 -14.58 -41.00 10.00
N GLN A 57 -14.96 -42.28 10.06
CA GLN A 57 -15.86 -42.79 11.11
C GLN A 57 -15.23 -42.66 12.50
N LYS A 58 -13.93 -42.95 12.64
CA LYS A 58 -13.21 -42.78 13.91
C LYS A 58 -13.12 -41.32 14.35
N VAL A 59 -12.99 -40.39 13.40
CA VAL A 59 -13.04 -38.94 13.70
C VAL A 59 -14.44 -38.54 14.15
N GLU A 60 -15.48 -38.99 13.45
CA GLU A 60 -16.89 -38.72 13.80
C GLU A 60 -17.28 -39.28 15.18
N GLN A 61 -16.74 -40.45 15.54
CA GLN A 61 -16.94 -41.08 16.84
C GLN A 61 -16.11 -40.42 17.97
N GLY A 62 -15.21 -39.49 17.63
CA GLY A 62 -14.30 -38.85 18.57
C GLY A 62 -13.12 -39.72 19.02
N TRP A 63 -12.90 -40.89 18.39
CA TRP A 63 -11.72 -41.73 18.65
C TRP A 63 -10.42 -41.03 18.23
N VAL A 64 -10.43 -40.37 17.06
CA VAL A 64 -9.35 -39.47 16.65
C VAL A 64 -9.88 -38.05 16.69
N THR A 65 -9.17 -37.14 17.35
CA THR A 65 -9.57 -35.72 17.36
C THR A 65 -8.37 -34.79 17.44
N VAL A 66 -8.52 -33.58 16.94
CA VAL A 66 -7.64 -32.43 17.23
C VAL A 66 -8.36 -31.35 18.05
N GLU A 67 -9.65 -31.56 18.28
CA GLU A 67 -10.52 -30.73 19.10
C GLU A 67 -10.67 -31.39 20.46
N LEU A 68 -10.11 -30.76 21.49
CA LEU A 68 -10.27 -31.21 22.85
C LEU A 68 -11.46 -30.49 23.50
N PRO A 69 -12.29 -31.20 24.30
CA PRO A 69 -13.38 -30.57 25.02
C PRO A 69 -12.84 -29.66 26.12
N GLU A 70 -13.49 -28.52 26.32
CA GLU A 70 -13.20 -27.65 27.46
C GLU A 70 -13.71 -28.32 28.74
N SER A 71 -12.79 -28.85 29.56
CA SER A 71 -13.13 -29.51 30.81
C SER A 71 -12.05 -29.28 31.87
N ASP A 72 -12.49 -28.97 33.09
CA ASP A 72 -11.64 -28.81 34.27
C ASP A 72 -10.96 -30.11 34.72
N ASN A 73 -11.27 -31.25 34.10
CA ASN A 73 -10.70 -32.57 34.39
C ASN A 73 -10.02 -33.20 33.17
N LEU A 74 -9.68 -32.41 32.15
CA LEU A 74 -9.01 -32.91 30.96
C LEU A 74 -7.57 -33.32 31.29
N GLU A 75 -7.29 -34.62 31.18
CA GLU A 75 -5.93 -35.16 31.24
C GLU A 75 -5.45 -35.46 29.82
N ILE A 76 -4.25 -34.98 29.49
CA ILE A 76 -3.61 -35.24 28.20
C ILE A 76 -2.30 -35.96 28.46
N SER A 77 -2.17 -37.18 27.94
CA SER A 77 -0.93 -37.93 27.98
C SER A 77 -0.09 -37.61 26.73
N ILE A 78 1.15 -37.20 26.94
CA ILE A 78 2.13 -37.00 25.88
C ILE A 78 3.21 -38.07 26.03
N HIS A 79 3.29 -38.96 25.05
CA HIS A 79 4.21 -40.10 25.07
C HIS A 79 5.66 -39.63 25.33
N ASP A 80 6.35 -40.33 26.23
CA ASP A 80 7.73 -40.03 26.69
C ASP A 80 7.99 -38.65 27.33
N LEU A 81 6.96 -37.81 27.49
CA LEU A 81 7.10 -36.48 28.11
C LEU A 81 6.35 -36.36 29.44
N GLY A 82 5.16 -36.97 29.54
CA GLY A 82 4.36 -36.97 30.77
C GLY A 82 2.91 -36.61 30.54
N GLU A 83 2.20 -36.30 31.62
CA GLU A 83 0.77 -35.96 31.62
C GLU A 83 0.59 -34.46 31.91
N VAL A 84 -0.30 -33.83 31.16
CA VAL A 84 -0.75 -32.46 31.41
C VAL A 84 -1.93 -32.54 32.36
N SER A 85 -1.76 -31.96 33.55
CA SER A 85 -2.80 -31.92 34.58
C SER A 85 -3.96 -31.01 34.17
N PRO A 86 -5.16 -31.23 34.73
CA PRO A 86 -6.31 -30.38 34.44
C PRO A 86 -6.14 -28.93 34.91
N GLY A 87 -6.84 -27.99 34.26
CA GLY A 87 -6.80 -26.55 34.59
C GLY A 87 -6.11 -25.64 33.57
N TYR A 88 -5.73 -26.18 32.40
CA TYR A 88 -5.28 -25.39 31.25
C TYR A 88 -6.38 -25.26 30.22
N THR A 89 -6.45 -24.10 29.56
CA THR A 89 -7.33 -23.88 28.40
C THR A 89 -6.58 -24.25 27.13
N TYR A 90 -7.01 -25.33 26.47
CA TYR A 90 -6.54 -25.67 25.14
C TYR A 90 -7.36 -24.91 24.10
N GLN A 91 -6.70 -24.04 23.33
CA GLN A 91 -7.36 -23.37 22.21
C GLN A 91 -7.30 -24.29 20.99
N ASN A 92 -8.47 -24.73 20.53
CA ASN A 92 -8.61 -25.52 19.32
C ASN A 92 -8.27 -24.67 18.08
N TYR A 93 -6.99 -24.60 17.71
CA TYR A 93 -6.52 -23.90 16.50
C TYR A 93 -6.82 -24.67 15.21
N LYS A 94 -7.09 -25.97 15.31
CA LYS A 94 -7.32 -26.88 14.19
C LYS A 94 -8.60 -27.67 14.46
N SER A 95 -9.51 -27.69 13.48
CA SER A 95 -10.74 -28.45 13.59
C SER A 95 -10.59 -29.90 13.10
N ASN A 96 -11.53 -30.76 13.45
CA ASN A 96 -11.57 -32.13 12.93
C ASN A 96 -11.80 -32.16 11.41
N ALA A 97 -12.54 -31.18 10.86
CA ALA A 97 -12.66 -30.99 9.42
C ALA A 97 -11.30 -30.61 8.78
N ASP A 98 -10.51 -29.75 9.43
CA ASP A 98 -9.16 -29.40 8.97
C ASP A 98 -8.23 -30.63 9.01
N LEU A 99 -8.34 -31.48 10.04
CA LEU A 99 -7.58 -32.73 10.12
C LEU A 99 -7.87 -33.63 8.92
N ILE A 100 -9.14 -33.84 8.60
CA ILE A 100 -9.56 -34.67 7.45
C ILE A 100 -9.02 -34.09 6.13
N ALA A 101 -9.15 -32.78 5.93
CA ALA A 101 -8.64 -32.11 4.74
C ALA A 101 -7.11 -32.23 4.63
N GLU A 102 -6.37 -32.14 5.74
CA GLU A 102 -4.92 -32.36 5.74
C GLU A 102 -4.52 -33.79 5.40
N VAL A 103 -5.22 -34.79 5.94
CA VAL A 103 -4.97 -36.19 5.59
C VAL A 103 -5.19 -36.40 4.09
N GLN A 104 -6.25 -35.81 3.52
CA GLN A 104 -6.50 -35.87 2.08
C GLN A 104 -5.39 -35.19 1.25
N ASP A 105 -4.90 -34.03 1.69
CA ASP A 105 -3.78 -33.34 1.03
C ASP A 105 -2.49 -34.16 1.08
N ILE A 106 -2.20 -34.80 2.22
CA ILE A 106 -1.06 -35.71 2.38
C ILE A 106 -1.19 -36.90 1.42
N LEU A 107 -2.37 -37.51 1.33
CA LEU A 107 -2.61 -38.62 0.40
C LEU A 107 -2.38 -38.19 -1.06
N ASN A 108 -2.84 -36.99 -1.42
CA ASN A 108 -2.62 -36.43 -2.75
C ASN A 108 -1.12 -36.22 -3.01
N GLU A 109 -0.40 -35.64 -2.05
CA GLU A 109 1.05 -35.40 -2.16
C GLU A 109 1.84 -36.71 -2.31
N LEU A 110 1.54 -37.73 -1.50
CA LEU A 110 2.19 -39.04 -1.59
C LEU A 110 1.97 -39.71 -2.95
N ASN A 111 0.79 -39.50 -3.55
CA ASN A 111 0.43 -40.00 -4.88
C ASN A 111 0.84 -39.06 -6.03
N GLY A 112 1.49 -37.93 -5.76
CA GLY A 112 1.92 -36.97 -6.78
C GLY A 112 0.77 -36.17 -7.42
N LEU A 113 -0.41 -36.14 -6.80
CA LEU A 113 -1.55 -35.32 -7.18
C LEU A 113 -1.44 -33.90 -6.59
N PRO A 114 -2.10 -32.90 -7.18
CA PRO A 114 -2.12 -31.55 -6.61
C PRO A 114 -2.88 -31.53 -5.29
N ASP A 115 -2.26 -30.95 -4.26
CA ASP A 115 -2.91 -30.61 -2.99
C ASP A 115 -3.91 -29.44 -3.15
N SER A 116 -4.75 -29.23 -2.13
CA SER A 116 -5.75 -28.16 -2.07
C SER A 116 -5.14 -26.77 -2.33
N SER A 117 -3.91 -26.52 -1.86
CA SER A 117 -3.23 -25.24 -2.02
C SER A 117 -2.77 -25.00 -3.47
N LYS A 118 -2.27 -26.04 -4.15
CA LYS A 118 -1.95 -26.01 -5.59
C LYS A 118 -3.21 -25.79 -6.42
N LEU A 119 -4.31 -26.46 -6.09
CA LEU A 119 -5.60 -26.27 -6.77
C LEU A 119 -6.12 -24.84 -6.60
N CYS A 120 -6.04 -24.28 -5.41
CA CYS A 120 -6.44 -22.89 -5.15
C CYS A 120 -5.56 -21.88 -5.92
N ARG A 121 -4.23 -22.08 -5.95
CA ARG A 121 -3.33 -21.23 -6.76
C ARG A 121 -3.67 -21.30 -8.25
N ALA A 122 -3.96 -22.48 -8.79
CA ALA A 122 -4.38 -22.62 -10.17
C ALA A 122 -5.73 -21.92 -10.44
N ALA A 123 -6.69 -22.02 -9.51
CA ALA A 123 -7.96 -21.29 -9.61
C ALA A 123 -7.74 -19.77 -9.54
N TRP A 124 -6.81 -19.31 -8.70
CA TRP A 124 -6.43 -17.90 -8.60
C TRP A 124 -5.84 -17.37 -9.90
N GLU A 125 -4.90 -18.09 -10.50
CA GLU A 125 -4.32 -17.75 -11.81
C GLU A 125 -5.40 -17.66 -12.90
N ASN A 126 -6.31 -18.63 -12.95
CA ASN A 126 -7.43 -18.63 -13.89
C ASN A 126 -8.37 -17.44 -13.73
N TYR A 127 -8.65 -17.03 -12.49
CA TYR A 127 -9.42 -15.84 -12.18
C TYR A 127 -8.69 -14.56 -12.59
N GLN A 128 -7.38 -14.47 -12.37
CA GLN A 128 -6.58 -13.31 -12.79
C GLN A 128 -6.54 -13.12 -14.31
N LEU A 129 -6.52 -14.20 -15.08
CA LEU A 129 -6.55 -14.15 -16.53
C LEU A 129 -7.90 -13.67 -17.07
N GLU A 130 -8.99 -14.09 -16.45
CA GLU A 130 -10.35 -13.73 -16.87
C GLU A 130 -11.27 -13.66 -15.64
N PRO A 131 -11.47 -12.47 -15.08
CA PRO A 131 -12.31 -12.29 -13.90
C PRO A 131 -13.79 -12.49 -14.24
N THR A 132 -14.31 -13.69 -14.01
CA THR A 132 -15.73 -14.03 -14.17
C THR A 132 -16.34 -14.48 -12.84
N GLU A 133 -17.67 -14.38 -12.72
CA GLU A 133 -18.40 -14.85 -11.54
C GLU A 133 -18.22 -16.35 -11.31
N GLU A 134 -18.26 -17.15 -12.38
CA GLU A 134 -18.02 -18.59 -12.33
C GLU A 134 -16.62 -18.92 -11.79
N LYS A 135 -15.59 -18.21 -12.26
CA LYS A 135 -14.21 -18.39 -11.78
C LYS A 135 -14.03 -17.89 -10.35
N CYS A 136 -14.77 -16.86 -9.94
CA CYS A 136 -14.81 -16.43 -8.54
C CYS A 136 -15.40 -17.51 -7.63
N LEU A 137 -16.51 -18.14 -8.05
CA LEU A 137 -17.12 -19.26 -7.33
C LEU A 137 -16.15 -20.45 -7.23
N ALA A 138 -15.51 -20.82 -8.34
CA ALA A 138 -14.53 -21.90 -8.38
C ALA A 138 -13.33 -21.61 -7.46
N LEU A 139 -12.83 -20.37 -7.46
CA LEU A 139 -11.78 -19.91 -6.55
C LEU A 139 -12.23 -20.02 -5.09
N ARG A 140 -13.45 -19.58 -4.77
CA ARG A 140 -14.00 -19.67 -3.41
C ARG A 140 -14.07 -21.12 -2.93
N GLN A 141 -14.59 -22.03 -3.76
CA GLN A 141 -14.63 -23.46 -3.44
C GLN A 141 -13.24 -24.04 -3.20
N ALA A 142 -12.28 -23.74 -4.08
CA ALA A 142 -10.90 -24.21 -3.94
C ALA A 142 -10.21 -23.63 -2.69
N TYR A 143 -10.48 -22.37 -2.35
CA TYR A 143 -9.94 -21.73 -1.16
C TYR A 143 -10.53 -22.28 0.14
N GLU A 144 -11.84 -22.51 0.18
CA GLU A 144 -12.53 -23.09 1.34
C GLU A 144 -12.20 -24.58 1.56
N ALA A 145 -11.74 -25.29 0.53
CA ALA A 145 -11.25 -26.67 0.65
C ALA A 145 -9.90 -26.77 1.40
N ILE A 146 -9.10 -25.69 1.44
CA ILE A 146 -7.83 -25.69 2.17
C ILE A 146 -8.12 -25.71 3.68
N PRO A 147 -7.38 -26.49 4.49
CA PRO A 147 -7.41 -26.41 5.94
C PRO A 147 -7.23 -24.97 6.44
N ARG A 148 -8.10 -24.51 7.34
CA ARG A 148 -8.21 -23.09 7.75
C ARG A 148 -6.87 -22.46 8.13
N HIS A 149 -6.05 -23.17 8.91
CA HIS A 149 -4.75 -22.70 9.38
C HIS A 149 -3.67 -22.65 8.28
N LYS A 150 -3.86 -23.30 7.13
CA LYS A 150 -2.95 -23.26 5.97
C LYS A 150 -3.31 -22.16 4.96
N ARG A 151 -4.58 -21.73 4.92
CA ARG A 151 -5.08 -20.71 3.97
C ARG A 151 -4.22 -19.45 3.92
N ARG A 152 -3.82 -18.96 5.10
CA ARG A 152 -3.05 -17.73 5.27
C ARG A 152 -1.83 -17.63 4.35
N TYR A 153 -1.16 -18.75 4.06
CA TYR A 153 0.06 -18.75 3.25
C TYR A 153 -0.11 -19.44 1.89
N VAL A 154 -1.35 -19.59 1.39
CA VAL A 154 -1.63 -20.28 0.12
C VAL A 154 -0.88 -19.69 -1.07
N LEU A 155 -0.71 -18.36 -1.11
CA LEU A 155 0.00 -17.65 -2.19
C LEU A 155 1.52 -17.68 -2.06
N ASN A 156 2.06 -18.24 -0.97
CA ASN A 156 3.49 -18.15 -0.60
C ASN A 156 4.02 -16.70 -0.50
N ASP A 157 3.13 -15.71 -0.39
CA ASP A 157 3.44 -14.30 -0.19
C ASP A 157 3.40 -14.01 1.33
N GLN A 158 4.51 -13.58 1.90
CA GLN A 158 4.61 -13.30 3.34
C GLN A 158 3.99 -11.95 3.72
N ASP A 159 3.97 -11.00 2.80
CA ASP A 159 3.51 -9.64 3.04
C ASP A 159 1.99 -9.60 2.94
N ARG A 160 1.47 -10.02 1.78
CA ARG A 160 0.03 -9.93 1.48
C ARG A 160 -0.74 -11.19 1.87
N LYS A 161 -0.06 -12.32 2.06
CA LYS A 161 -0.68 -13.56 2.52
C LYS A 161 -1.83 -13.97 1.60
N ASP A 162 -2.98 -14.35 2.13
CA ASP A 162 -4.20 -14.70 1.40
C ASP A 162 -5.14 -13.52 1.16
N TYR A 163 -4.78 -12.31 1.58
CA TYR A 163 -5.62 -11.11 1.44
C TYR A 163 -6.10 -10.85 0.01
N PRO A 164 -5.27 -11.00 -1.05
CA PRO A 164 -5.73 -10.80 -2.42
C PRO A 164 -6.89 -11.72 -2.84
N ILE A 165 -6.85 -12.98 -2.40
CA ILE A 165 -7.93 -13.94 -2.66
C ILE A 165 -9.16 -13.56 -1.86
N ARG A 166 -9.01 -13.31 -0.55
CA ARG A 166 -10.13 -13.01 0.36
C ARG A 166 -10.94 -11.80 -0.09
N ARG A 167 -10.28 -10.74 -0.56
CA ARG A 167 -10.94 -9.53 -1.09
C ARG A 167 -11.84 -9.83 -2.30
N VAL A 168 -11.50 -10.85 -3.08
CA VAL A 168 -12.28 -11.26 -4.26
C VAL A 168 -13.48 -12.12 -3.84
N ILE A 169 -13.27 -13.10 -2.96
CA ILE A 169 -14.30 -14.11 -2.62
C ILE A 169 -15.26 -13.66 -1.50
N TYR A 170 -14.82 -12.71 -0.67
CA TYR A 170 -15.60 -12.12 0.43
C TYR A 170 -15.50 -10.58 0.37
N PRO A 171 -16.15 -9.93 -0.61
CA PRO A 171 -16.09 -8.47 -0.75
C PRO A 171 -16.76 -7.73 0.44
N ASP A 172 -17.73 -8.37 1.10
CA ASP A 172 -18.47 -7.79 2.23
C ASP A 172 -17.85 -8.12 3.60
N ASP A 173 -16.96 -9.12 3.67
CA ASP A 173 -16.21 -9.41 4.90
C ASP A 173 -15.02 -8.46 4.96
N ASP A 174 -15.26 -7.27 5.51
CA ASP A 174 -14.27 -6.24 5.77
C ASP A 174 -13.29 -6.69 6.88
N TYR A 175 -12.44 -7.67 6.55
CA TYR A 175 -11.29 -8.06 7.38
C TYR A 175 -10.18 -7.04 7.20
N SER A 176 -10.40 -5.89 7.81
CA SER A 176 -9.38 -5.03 8.39
C SER A 176 -8.58 -5.83 9.45
N PHE A 177 -7.69 -6.74 9.01
CA PHE A 177 -6.65 -7.31 9.87
C PHE A 177 -5.35 -6.49 9.79
N GLY A 178 -5.50 -5.18 9.55
CA GLY A 178 -4.42 -4.19 9.59
C GLY A 178 -4.85 -2.82 10.14
N GLU A 179 -6.12 -2.63 10.51
CA GLU A 179 -6.65 -1.30 10.85
C GLU A 179 -7.31 -1.21 12.24
N LEU A 180 -7.20 -2.23 13.11
CA LEU A 180 -7.95 -2.25 14.39
C LEU A 180 -7.15 -2.21 15.70
N ILE A 181 -5.85 -1.93 15.66
CA ILE A 181 -5.15 -1.30 16.81
C ILE A 181 -4.10 -0.35 16.23
N PHE A 182 -4.52 0.75 15.60
CA PHE A 182 -3.69 1.96 15.36
C PHE A 182 -4.52 3.07 14.69
N ALA A 183 -5.63 2.75 14.01
CA ALA A 183 -6.34 3.72 13.18
C ALA A 183 -7.46 4.53 13.87
N SER A 184 -8.06 4.07 14.98
CA SER A 184 -9.15 4.84 15.61
C SER A 184 -8.65 6.07 16.37
N GLU A 185 -7.52 5.98 17.06
CA GLU A 185 -6.93 7.14 17.79
C GLU A 185 -6.11 8.05 16.87
N TYR A 186 -5.47 7.53 15.82
CA TYR A 186 -4.75 8.36 14.84
C TYR A 186 -5.66 8.96 13.76
N SER A 187 -6.80 8.36 13.40
CA SER A 187 -7.69 8.92 12.36
C SER A 187 -8.26 10.27 12.78
N GLU A 188 -8.79 10.40 14.01
CA GLU A 188 -9.29 11.70 14.49
C GLU A 188 -8.15 12.71 14.65
N ALA A 189 -6.99 12.30 15.19
CA ALA A 189 -5.84 13.17 15.34
C ALA A 189 -5.25 13.63 13.98
N ILE A 190 -5.22 12.74 12.98
CA ILE A 190 -4.78 13.07 11.61
C ILE A 190 -5.81 13.97 10.94
N GLN A 191 -7.11 13.67 11.03
CA GLN A 191 -8.17 14.52 10.46
C GLN A 191 -8.12 15.94 11.04
N GLN A 192 -7.94 16.05 12.36
CA GLN A 192 -7.85 17.33 13.05
C GLN A 192 -6.56 18.08 12.68
N SER A 193 -5.41 17.40 12.65
CA SER A 193 -4.14 18.02 12.23
C SER A 193 -4.12 18.43 10.74
N VAL A 194 -4.78 17.67 9.86
CA VAL A 194 -4.90 18.00 8.43
C VAL A 194 -5.84 19.19 8.22
N ALA A 195 -6.93 19.28 8.98
CA ALA A 195 -7.80 20.46 8.96
C ALA A 195 -7.04 21.71 9.45
N GLU A 196 -6.31 21.62 10.56
CA GLU A 196 -5.50 22.73 11.09
C GLU A 196 -4.38 23.15 10.12
N LEU A 197 -3.71 22.20 9.48
CA LEU A 197 -2.70 22.49 8.46
C LEU A 197 -3.32 23.12 7.20
N ASN A 198 -4.49 22.65 6.75
CA ASN A 198 -5.19 23.24 5.62
C ASN A 198 -5.61 24.68 5.91
N ASP A 199 -6.15 24.96 7.10
CA ASP A 199 -6.53 26.32 7.50
C ASP A 199 -5.29 27.23 7.61
N GLN A 200 -4.17 26.73 8.13
CA GLN A 200 -2.91 27.47 8.17
C GLN A 200 -2.37 27.79 6.76
N VAL A 201 -2.41 26.81 5.84
CA VAL A 201 -1.99 27.00 4.46
C VAL A 201 -2.90 28.01 3.76
N ILE A 202 -4.22 27.88 3.87
CA ILE A 202 -5.18 28.82 3.27
C ILE A 202 -4.98 30.25 3.80
N ASN A 203 -4.77 30.41 5.10
CA ASN A 203 -4.49 31.72 5.70
C ASN A 203 -3.14 32.30 5.24
N SER A 204 -2.09 31.49 5.14
CA SER A 204 -0.78 31.94 4.64
C SER A 204 -0.83 32.36 3.17
N MET A 205 -1.52 31.60 2.32
CA MET A 205 -1.73 31.95 0.91
C MET A 205 -2.57 33.22 0.75
N SER A 206 -3.55 33.45 1.65
CA SER A 206 -4.35 34.67 1.65
C SER A 206 -3.52 35.89 2.06
N GLN A 207 -2.68 35.78 3.09
CA GLN A 207 -1.77 36.84 3.51
C GLN A 207 -0.72 37.19 2.44
N GLU A 208 -0.15 36.19 1.76
CA GLU A 208 0.77 36.42 0.64
C GLU A 208 0.09 37.11 -0.54
N ASN A 209 -1.15 36.73 -0.87
CA ASN A 209 -1.93 37.40 -1.90
C ASN A 209 -2.29 38.84 -1.53
N ASP A 210 -2.65 39.11 -0.27
CA ASP A 210 -2.94 40.47 0.20
C ASP A 210 -1.70 41.35 0.18
N MET A 211 -0.53 40.81 0.55
CA MET A 211 0.74 41.54 0.47
C MET A 211 1.15 41.78 -1.00
N ALA A 212 0.95 40.81 -1.89
CA ALA A 212 1.21 40.95 -3.32
C ALA A 212 0.30 42.01 -3.97
N ASN A 213 -0.99 42.02 -3.60
CA ASN A 213 -1.95 43.02 -4.07
C ASN A 213 -1.58 44.43 -3.58
N THR A 214 -1.18 44.55 -2.31
CA THR A 214 -0.71 45.82 -1.74
C THR A 214 0.55 46.33 -2.46
N LEU A 215 1.52 45.44 -2.70
CA LEU A 215 2.74 45.77 -3.43
C LEU A 215 2.42 46.21 -4.87
N GLN A 216 1.51 45.51 -5.55
CA GLN A 216 1.09 45.84 -6.90
C GLN A 216 0.39 47.21 -6.96
N GLN A 217 -0.41 47.55 -5.95
CA GLN A 217 -1.03 48.86 -5.85
C GLN A 217 0.02 49.98 -5.66
N SER A 218 0.98 49.79 -4.75
CA SER A 218 2.08 50.75 -4.58
C SER A 218 2.93 50.90 -5.84
N ILE A 219 3.19 49.82 -6.59
CA ILE A 219 3.88 49.89 -7.88
C ILE A 219 3.09 50.73 -8.88
N ASN A 220 1.77 50.52 -8.98
CA ASN A 220 0.91 51.27 -9.90
C ASN A 220 0.87 52.76 -9.55
N GLU A 221 0.89 53.12 -8.26
CA GLU A 221 0.99 54.50 -7.81
C GLU A 221 2.32 55.14 -8.23
N VAL A 222 3.46 54.47 -8.01
CA VAL A 222 4.78 54.96 -8.42
C VAL A 222 4.87 55.13 -9.93
N VAL A 223 4.32 54.19 -10.71
CA VAL A 223 4.26 54.28 -12.17
C VAL A 223 3.43 55.49 -12.62
N SER A 224 2.31 55.75 -11.95
CA SER A 224 1.44 56.90 -12.24
C SER A 224 2.16 58.23 -11.96
N ILE A 225 2.86 58.32 -10.82
CA ILE A 225 3.66 59.49 -10.46
C ILE A 225 4.78 59.72 -11.48
N LYS A 226 5.50 58.66 -11.88
CA LYS A 226 6.55 58.74 -12.90
C LYS A 226 6.01 59.29 -14.22
N LYS A 227 4.84 58.80 -14.66
CA LYS A 227 4.19 59.25 -15.88
C LYS A 227 3.81 60.72 -15.81
N GLN A 228 3.27 61.17 -14.68
CA GLN A 228 2.96 62.59 -14.47
C GLN A 228 4.21 63.47 -14.62
N TYR A 229 5.32 63.11 -13.98
CA TYR A 229 6.57 63.88 -14.10
C TYR A 229 7.13 63.87 -15.53
N GLU A 230 7.04 62.74 -16.25
CA GLU A 230 7.46 62.70 -17.66
C GLU A 230 6.64 63.65 -18.53
N ASP A 231 5.34 63.75 -18.29
CA ASP A 231 4.45 64.64 -19.03
C ASP A 231 4.69 66.11 -18.66
N GLU A 232 4.90 66.42 -17.37
CA GLU A 232 5.31 67.77 -16.91
C GLU A 232 6.63 68.23 -17.52
N ILE A 233 7.63 67.33 -17.61
CA ILE A 233 8.92 67.63 -18.24
C ILE A 233 8.74 67.89 -19.74
N LYS A 234 7.94 67.08 -20.44
CA LYS A 234 7.65 67.31 -21.88
C LYS A 234 6.97 68.65 -22.10
N ASP A 235 5.97 68.99 -21.28
CA ASP A 235 5.27 70.26 -21.38
C ASP A 235 6.20 71.44 -21.10
N PHE A 236 7.08 71.32 -20.10
CA PHE A 236 8.09 72.33 -19.81
C PHE A 236 9.08 72.53 -20.97
N ILE A 237 9.57 71.43 -21.56
CA ILE A 237 10.46 71.48 -22.74
C ILE A 237 9.74 72.15 -23.90
N ASN A 238 8.49 71.77 -24.19
CA ASN A 238 7.70 72.36 -25.27
C ASN A 238 7.43 73.85 -25.04
N GLN A 239 7.13 74.25 -23.80
CA GLN A 239 6.98 75.65 -23.43
C GLN A 239 8.28 76.43 -23.68
N LYS A 240 9.43 75.92 -23.22
CA LYS A 240 10.73 76.57 -23.43
C LYS A 240 11.14 76.63 -24.89
N LEU A 241 10.84 75.59 -25.67
CA LEU A 241 11.05 75.57 -27.11
C LEU A 241 10.20 76.66 -27.80
N ASN A 242 8.93 76.80 -27.42
CA ASN A 242 8.04 77.84 -27.94
C ASN A 242 8.48 79.25 -27.53
N GLU A 243 8.88 79.47 -26.27
CA GLU A 243 9.46 80.74 -25.80
C GLU A 243 10.73 81.08 -26.59
N PHE A 244 11.60 80.10 -26.84
CA PHE A 244 12.81 80.27 -27.65
C PHE A 244 12.47 80.62 -29.09
N GLN A 245 11.55 79.88 -29.73
CA GLN A 245 11.08 80.18 -31.09
C GLN A 245 10.49 81.59 -31.19
N GLN A 246 9.72 82.04 -30.19
CA GLN A 246 9.18 83.40 -30.13
C GLN A 246 10.27 84.47 -29.96
N ARG A 247 11.32 84.20 -29.18
CA ARG A 247 12.48 85.09 -29.03
C ARG A 247 13.35 85.16 -30.29
N VAL A 248 13.52 84.04 -30.98
CA VAL A 248 14.26 83.94 -32.25
C VAL A 248 13.49 84.59 -33.40
N ASN A 249 12.16 84.71 -33.30
CA ASN A 249 11.32 85.42 -34.28
C ASN A 249 11.30 86.95 -34.11
N LEU A 250 12.22 87.51 -33.32
CA LEU A 250 12.54 88.95 -33.32
C LEU A 250 13.78 89.16 -34.20
N PRO A 251 13.82 90.19 -35.07
CA PRO A 251 14.90 90.35 -36.03
C PRO A 251 16.19 90.75 -35.31
N ILE A 252 17.25 89.94 -35.44
CA ILE A 252 18.55 90.23 -34.82
C ILE A 252 19.54 90.71 -35.88
N ASN A 253 19.98 91.95 -35.72
CA ASN A 253 21.17 92.53 -36.34
C ASN A 253 22.44 92.01 -35.63
N TYR A 254 23.45 91.64 -36.41
CA TYR A 254 24.75 91.12 -35.93
C TYR A 254 25.70 92.21 -35.41
N LEU A 255 26.75 91.78 -34.68
CA LEU A 255 28.17 91.95 -35.08
C LEU A 255 29.16 91.19 -34.16
N GLU A 256 30.02 90.41 -34.83
CA GLU A 256 31.46 90.15 -34.58
C GLU A 256 32.01 89.32 -33.40
N SER A 257 33.26 88.89 -33.61
CA SER A 257 33.94 87.64 -33.29
C SER A 257 34.96 87.73 -32.15
N ASP A 258 35.49 86.57 -31.71
CA ASP A 258 36.94 86.24 -31.61
C ASP A 258 37.17 85.10 -30.60
N ILE A 259 37.61 83.91 -31.03
CA ILE A 259 38.99 83.36 -31.15
C ILE A 259 39.34 82.41 -29.99
N ASP A 260 39.52 81.15 -30.40
CA ASP A 260 40.52 80.13 -30.07
C ASP A 260 40.91 79.75 -28.63
N THR A 261 40.68 78.45 -28.38
CA THR A 261 41.58 77.40 -27.88
C THR A 261 42.39 77.64 -26.61
N GLU A 262 42.29 76.72 -25.64
CA GLU A 262 43.30 75.65 -25.55
C GLU A 262 43.00 74.60 -24.45
N GLN A 263 43.28 73.35 -24.86
CA GLN A 263 43.88 72.24 -24.10
C GLN A 263 42.98 71.32 -23.24
N GLU A 264 42.64 70.23 -23.91
CA GLU A 264 42.38 68.88 -23.40
C GLU A 264 43.57 68.32 -22.60
N ASP A 265 43.26 67.54 -21.55
CA ASP A 265 44.05 66.37 -21.17
C ASP A 265 43.11 65.16 -21.15
N GLU A 266 43.51 64.15 -21.92
CA GLU A 266 42.66 63.13 -22.52
C GLU A 266 42.38 61.92 -21.61
N LYS A 267 41.14 61.41 -21.70
CA LYS A 267 40.91 59.96 -21.79
C LYS A 267 39.67 59.66 -22.66
N TYR A 268 39.92 59.57 -23.96
CA TYR A 268 39.24 58.86 -25.06
C TYR A 268 38.20 57.77 -24.67
N SER A 269 37.12 57.48 -25.39
CA SER A 269 36.61 57.79 -26.76
C SER A 269 35.19 57.19 -26.79
N THR A 270 34.13 57.67 -27.44
CA THR A 270 33.84 58.06 -28.85
C THR A 270 32.37 58.59 -28.79
N THR A 271 31.85 59.60 -29.52
CA THR A 271 31.59 59.68 -30.97
C THR A 271 30.89 61.00 -31.34
N VAL A 272 31.33 61.58 -32.47
CA VAL A 272 30.56 62.29 -33.54
C VAL A 272 29.95 63.63 -33.15
N SER A 273 30.63 64.75 -33.40
CA SER A 273 30.76 65.47 -34.69
C SER A 273 29.46 66.12 -35.20
N ASP A 274 29.65 67.40 -35.54
CA ASP A 274 28.94 68.19 -36.53
C ASP A 274 27.50 68.61 -36.24
N PHE A 275 27.29 69.93 -36.15
CA PHE A 275 26.93 70.75 -37.32
C PHE A 275 26.60 72.19 -36.88
N LYS A 276 27.38 73.17 -37.36
CA LYS A 276 26.87 74.52 -37.63
C LYS A 276 26.32 74.48 -39.05
N ILE A 277 25.01 74.70 -39.22
CA ILE A 277 24.46 75.10 -40.51
C ILE A 277 24.14 76.59 -40.44
N GLN A 278 24.86 77.32 -41.29
CA GLN A 278 24.56 78.68 -41.70
C GLN A 278 23.68 78.59 -42.95
N ILE A 279 22.52 79.25 -42.93
CA ILE A 279 21.65 79.42 -44.10
C ILE A 279 22.01 80.76 -44.74
N LEU A 280 22.61 80.71 -45.93
CA LEU A 280 22.64 81.80 -46.90
C LEU A 280 21.58 81.50 -47.96
N LEU A 281 20.60 82.39 -48.06
CA LEU A 281 19.67 82.53 -49.17
C LEU A 281 20.36 83.32 -50.28
N GLU A 282 20.67 82.67 -51.41
CA GLU A 282 20.85 83.37 -52.69
C GLU A 282 20.18 82.59 -53.83
N LEU A 283 19.21 83.29 -54.45
CA LEU A 283 18.32 83.01 -55.60
C LEU A 283 17.15 82.04 -55.42
#